data_AF-A0A2S3QP73-F1
#
_entry.id   AF-A0A2S3QP73-F1
#
_cell.length_a   1.000
_cell.length_b   1.000
_cell.length_c   1.000
_cell.angle_alpha   90.00
_cell.angle_beta   90.00
_cell.angle_gamma   90.00
#
_symmetry.space_group_name_H-M   'P 1'
#
loop_
_entity.id
_entity.type
_entity.pdbx_description
1 polymer ?
#
loop_
_entity_poly.entity_id
_entity_poly.type
_entity_poly.pdbx_seq_one_letter_code
_entity_poly.pdbx_strand_id
1 'polypeptide(L)'
;MRKLIALLQICLTTYAGNGVERGKVILTGQFEIQKEIRNYLSKELTKCSLGIAQERFNIKNIAITKDKVDQGITDYYYKIELTHLDNIGNNLNDIKIEIEDADYSNWRRYEEKLSIQLLSDVKGNCNL
;
A
#
# COMPACT_ATOMS: atom_id res chain seq x y z
N MET A 1 46.61 1.99 49.08
CA MET A 1 45.67 0.88 48.79
C MET A 1 44.39 1.19 49.58
N ARG A 2 43.18 1.38 49.07
CA ARG A 2 42.46 0.91 47.88
C ARG A 2 41.66 2.07 47.25
N LYS A 3 41.44 1.98 45.94
CA LYS A 3 40.83 3.00 45.08
C LYS A 3 39.29 3.04 45.26
N LEU A 4 38.72 4.23 45.40
CA LEU A 4 37.30 4.47 45.12
C LEU A 4 37.08 4.28 43.61
N ILE A 5 36.23 3.33 43.24
CA ILE A 5 35.76 3.17 41.86
C ILE A 5 34.44 3.95 41.79
N ALA A 6 34.50 5.15 41.23
CA ALA A 6 33.32 5.91 40.88
C ALA A 6 32.62 5.20 39.71
N LEU A 7 31.34 4.85 39.90
CA LEU A 7 30.45 4.39 38.85
C LEU A 7 30.32 5.49 37.79
N LEU A 8 30.90 5.29 36.62
CA LEU A 8 30.54 6.05 35.43
C LEU A 8 29.27 5.42 34.84
N GLN A 9 28.11 6.00 35.14
CA GLN A 9 26.89 5.76 34.37
C GLN A 9 27.06 6.40 33.00
N ILE A 10 27.40 5.59 31.99
CA ILE A 10 27.28 6.00 30.60
C ILE A 10 25.80 5.98 30.27
N CYS A 11 25.16 7.16 30.32
CA CYS A 11 23.88 7.39 29.68
C CYS A 11 24.06 7.15 28.18
N LEU A 12 23.70 5.94 27.72
CA LEU A 12 23.39 5.70 26.32
C LEU A 12 22.10 6.46 26.03
N THR A 13 22.23 7.71 25.58
CA THR A 13 21.14 8.40 24.90
C THR A 13 20.92 7.66 23.59
N THR A 14 20.04 6.67 23.61
CA THR A 14 19.41 6.15 22.40
C THR A 14 18.65 7.32 21.80
N TYR A 15 19.27 7.97 20.81
CA TYR A 15 18.56 8.84 19.89
C TYR A 15 17.55 7.95 19.19
N ALA A 16 16.34 7.90 19.75
CA ALA A 16 15.18 7.39 19.06
C ALA A 16 15.09 8.23 17.80
N GLY A 17 15.46 7.64 16.67
CA GLY A 17 15.37 8.28 15.37
C GLY A 17 13.96 8.84 15.25
N ASN A 18 13.86 10.13 14.90
CA ASN A 18 12.59 10.72 14.50
C ASN A 18 11.99 9.77 13.46
N GLY A 19 10.95 9.04 13.87
CA GLY A 19 10.23 8.13 13.00
C GLY A 19 9.64 8.99 11.91
N VAL A 20 10.32 9.08 10.76
CA VAL A 20 9.78 9.69 9.55
C VAL A 20 8.53 8.88 9.26
N GLU A 21 7.34 9.50 9.38
CA GLU A 21 6.08 8.90 8.94
C GLU A 21 6.26 8.53 7.47
N ARG A 22 6.55 7.25 7.20
CA ARG A 22 6.75 6.76 5.84
C ARG A 22 5.39 6.63 5.17
N GLY A 23 5.16 7.45 4.15
CA GLY A 23 4.30 7.11 3.02
C GLY A 23 2.81 7.05 3.32
N LYS A 24 2.24 8.05 4.02
CA LYS A 24 0.78 8.21 4.02
C LYS A 24 0.33 8.55 2.61
N VAL A 25 -0.18 7.56 1.89
CA VAL A 25 -0.76 7.72 0.56
C VAL A 25 -2.23 8.07 0.69
N ILE A 26 -2.68 9.07 -0.09
CA ILE A 26 -4.10 9.46 -0.13
C ILE A 26 -4.70 8.92 -1.42
N LEU A 27 -5.68 8.01 -1.30
CA LEU A 27 -6.51 7.60 -2.43
C LEU A 27 -7.57 8.65 -2.73
N THR A 28 -7.62 9.14 -3.97
CA THR A 28 -8.63 10.11 -4.44
C THR A 28 -9.34 9.60 -5.70
N GLY A 29 -10.54 10.11 -5.99
CA GLY A 29 -11.36 9.70 -7.13
C GLY A 29 -12.82 9.43 -6.75
N GLN A 30 -13.75 9.61 -7.69
CA GLN A 30 -15.19 9.35 -7.50
C GLN A 30 -15.53 7.95 -8.02
N PHE A 31 -15.16 6.91 -7.27
CA PHE A 31 -15.51 5.53 -7.58
C PHE A 31 -15.94 4.79 -6.32
N GLU A 32 -17.07 4.09 -6.42
CA GLU A 32 -17.50 3.16 -5.38
C GLU A 32 -16.70 1.87 -5.49
N ILE A 33 -15.79 1.66 -4.54
CA ILE A 33 -15.13 0.38 -4.31
C ILE A 33 -15.46 -0.09 -2.91
N GLN A 34 -15.50 -1.40 -2.72
CA GLN A 34 -15.66 -1.99 -1.40
C GLN A 34 -14.55 -1.49 -0.46
N LYS A 35 -14.92 -1.23 0.79
CA LYS A 35 -14.05 -0.59 1.79
C LYS A 35 -12.79 -1.43 2.03
N GLU A 36 -12.94 -2.74 2.04
CA GLU A 36 -11.89 -3.72 2.24
C GLU A 36 -10.85 -3.66 1.11
N ILE A 37 -11.31 -3.64 -0.16
CA ILE A 37 -10.45 -3.48 -1.34
C ILE A 37 -9.73 -2.13 -1.31
N ARG A 38 -10.42 -1.05 -0.90
CA ARG A 38 -9.80 0.28 -0.74
C ARG A 38 -8.69 0.29 0.29
N ASN A 39 -8.91 -0.36 1.43
CA ASN A 39 -7.95 -0.41 2.52
C ASN A 39 -6.72 -1.23 2.12
N TYR A 40 -6.94 -2.39 1.51
CA TYR A 40 -5.88 -3.24 0.97
C TYR A 40 -5.05 -2.49 -0.07
N LEU A 41 -5.72 -1.84 -1.04
CA LEU A 41 -5.05 -1.02 -2.05
C LEU A 41 -4.20 0.09 -1.44
N SER A 42 -4.75 0.83 -0.47
CA SER A 42 -4.02 1.91 0.19
C SER A 42 -2.74 1.41 0.86
N LYS A 43 -2.83 0.25 1.52
CA LYS A 43 -1.69 -0.39 2.19
C LYS A 43 -0.63 -0.82 1.19
N GLU A 44 -1.02 -1.47 0.10
CA GLU A 44 -0.10 -1.93 -0.94
C GLU A 44 0.60 -0.75 -1.65
N LEU A 45 -0.13 0.31 -1.99
CA LEU A 45 0.44 1.50 -2.65
C LEU A 45 1.43 2.28 -1.78
N THR A 46 1.46 2.09 -0.46
CA THR A 46 2.52 2.67 0.38
C THR A 46 3.91 2.20 -0.05
N LYS A 47 4.02 1.01 -0.65
CA LYS A 47 5.26 0.46 -1.21
C LYS A 47 5.75 1.24 -2.45
N CYS A 48 4.86 2.00 -3.09
CA CYS A 48 5.15 2.83 -4.26
C CYS A 48 5.31 4.32 -3.91
N SER A 49 5.24 4.66 -2.63
CA SER A 49 5.56 6.01 -2.12
C SER A 49 7.04 6.30 -2.35
N LEU A 50 7.36 7.49 -2.88
CA LEU A 50 8.73 7.98 -3.02
C LEU A 50 9.21 8.71 -1.75
N GLY A 51 8.41 8.71 -0.67
CA GLY A 51 8.71 9.41 0.56
C GLY A 51 8.53 10.93 0.46
N ILE A 52 7.84 11.41 -0.57
CA ILE A 52 7.50 12.83 -0.74
C ILE A 52 6.33 13.16 0.17
N ALA A 53 6.32 14.35 0.76
CA ALA A 53 5.22 14.79 1.60
C ALA A 53 3.91 14.85 0.79
N GLN A 54 2.84 14.25 1.32
CA GLN A 54 1.47 14.31 0.78
C GLN A 54 1.28 13.72 -0.63
N GLU A 55 1.92 12.60 -0.92
CA GLU A 55 1.65 11.82 -2.13
C GLU A 55 0.20 11.35 -2.21
N ARG A 56 -0.35 11.38 -3.43
CA ARG A 56 -1.74 11.02 -3.69
C ARG A 56 -1.81 10.07 -4.88
N PHE A 57 -2.66 9.07 -4.79
CA PHE A 57 -2.96 8.18 -5.89
C PHE A 57 -4.39 8.45 -6.32
N ASN A 58 -4.53 9.05 -7.51
CA ASN A 58 -5.82 9.38 -8.08
C ASN A 58 -6.30 8.22 -8.94
N ILE A 59 -7.42 7.61 -8.56
CA ILE A 59 -8.08 6.57 -9.34
C ILE A 59 -8.70 7.21 -10.58
N LYS A 60 -8.31 6.71 -11.75
CA LYS A 60 -8.82 7.13 -13.06
C LYS A 60 -9.95 6.24 -13.53
N ASN A 61 -9.82 4.94 -13.31
CA ASN A 61 -10.77 3.95 -13.79
C ASN A 61 -10.72 2.69 -12.93
N ILE A 62 -11.85 2.00 -12.87
CA ILE A 62 -11.99 0.68 -12.24
C ILE A 62 -12.86 -0.18 -13.14
N ALA A 63 -12.32 -1.31 -13.58
CA ALA A 63 -13.07 -2.35 -14.27
C ALA A 63 -13.14 -3.60 -13.41
N ILE A 64 -14.34 -4.14 -13.22
CA ILE A 64 -14.57 -5.33 -12.41
C ILE A 64 -14.93 -6.48 -13.35
N THR A 65 -14.15 -7.56 -13.28
CA THR A 65 -14.44 -8.81 -13.99
C THR A 65 -14.80 -9.88 -12.97
N LYS A 66 -15.75 -10.75 -13.32
CA LYS A 66 -16.21 -11.84 -12.50
C LYS A 66 -15.87 -13.15 -13.20
N ASP A 67 -15.18 -14.06 -12.51
CA ASP A 67 -14.85 -15.37 -13.06
C ASP A 67 -15.45 -16.50 -12.21
N LYS A 68 -16.02 -17.51 -12.86
CA LYS A 68 -16.62 -18.67 -12.20
C LYS A 68 -15.64 -19.84 -12.30
N VAL A 69 -14.99 -20.15 -11.19
CA VAL A 69 -13.92 -21.16 -11.15
C VAL A 69 -14.48 -22.57 -10.99
N ASP A 70 -15.46 -22.76 -10.11
CA ASP A 70 -16.11 -24.06 -9.85
C ASP A 70 -17.53 -23.84 -9.28
N GLN A 71 -18.27 -24.91 -9.03
CA GLN A 71 -19.64 -24.92 -8.52
C GLN A 71 -19.81 -24.05 -7.26
N GLY A 72 -20.23 -22.80 -7.48
CA GLY A 72 -20.53 -21.83 -6.43
C GLY A 72 -19.37 -20.91 -6.04
N ILE A 73 -18.16 -21.11 -6.56
CA ILE A 73 -17.00 -20.25 -6.30
C ILE A 73 -16.93 -19.17 -7.37
N THR A 74 -16.83 -17.91 -6.96
CA THR A 74 -16.64 -16.80 -7.89
C THR A 74 -15.57 -15.83 -7.44
N ASP A 75 -14.55 -15.68 -8.26
CA ASP A 75 -13.50 -14.69 -8.04
C ASP A 75 -13.85 -13.36 -8.72
N TYR A 76 -13.46 -12.26 -8.08
CA TYR A 76 -13.60 -10.92 -8.63
C TYR A 76 -12.23 -10.31 -8.90
N TYR A 77 -12.06 -9.76 -10.10
CA TYR A 77 -10.84 -9.08 -10.52
C TYR A 77 -11.11 -7.59 -10.70
N TYR A 78 -10.45 -6.77 -9.89
CA TYR A 78 -10.53 -5.31 -9.94
C TYR A 78 -9.31 -4.77 -10.68
N LYS A 79 -9.50 -4.38 -11.95
CA LYS A 79 -8.47 -3.68 -12.73
C LYS A 79 -8.56 -2.19 -12.46
N ILE A 80 -7.55 -1.62 -11.82
CA ILE A 80 -7.54 -0.24 -11.35
C ILE A 80 -6.44 0.53 -12.07
N GLU A 81 -6.81 1.67 -12.66
CA GLU A 81 -5.88 2.62 -13.26
C GLU A 81 -5.70 3.82 -12.33
N LEU A 82 -4.44 4.13 -12.02
CA LEU A 82 -4.05 5.11 -11.01
C LEU A 82 -3.02 6.09 -11.60
N THR A 83 -3.11 7.35 -11.20
CA THR A 83 -2.02 8.31 -11.35
C THR A 83 -1.45 8.66 -9.99
N HIS A 84 -0.17 8.40 -9.78
CA HIS A 84 0.60 8.85 -8.62
C HIS A 84 0.98 10.33 -8.81
N LEU A 85 0.60 11.16 -7.86
CA LEU A 85 0.78 12.61 -7.85
C LEU A 85 1.56 13.06 -6.62
N ASP A 86 2.39 14.09 -6.78
CA ASP A 86 2.96 14.84 -5.66
C ASP A 86 1.94 15.79 -5.01
N ASN A 87 2.37 16.56 -4.02
CA ASN A 87 1.53 17.51 -3.28
C ASN A 87 1.00 18.68 -4.12
N ILE A 88 1.65 19.02 -5.23
CA ILE A 88 1.29 20.13 -6.13
C ILE A 88 0.58 19.65 -7.41
N GLY A 89 0.44 18.33 -7.59
CA GLY A 89 -0.34 17.72 -8.67
C GLY A 89 0.48 17.29 -9.88
N ASN A 90 1.80 17.22 -9.79
CA ASN A 90 2.61 16.68 -10.88
C ASN A 90 2.46 15.15 -10.95
N ASN A 91 2.38 14.63 -12.16
CA ASN A 91 2.38 13.18 -12.40
C ASN A 91 3.76 12.61 -12.10
N LEU A 92 3.85 11.87 -11.00
CA LEU A 92 5.01 11.10 -10.59
C LEU A 92 5.06 9.74 -11.28
N ASN A 93 3.90 9.12 -11.53
CA ASN A 93 3.79 7.83 -12.22
C ASN A 93 2.36 7.52 -12.66
N ASP A 94 2.21 6.70 -13.70
CA ASP A 94 0.94 6.06 -14.04
C ASP A 94 1.06 4.55 -13.85
N ILE A 95 0.09 3.99 -13.13
CA ILE A 95 0.14 2.62 -12.64
C ILE A 95 -1.18 1.93 -13.00
N LYS A 96 -1.08 0.68 -13.46
CA LYS A 96 -2.23 -0.22 -13.59
C LYS A 96 -1.99 -1.44 -12.71
N ILE A 97 -3.00 -1.80 -11.95
CA ILE A 97 -2.95 -2.96 -11.05
C ILE A 97 -4.20 -3.80 -11.24
N GLU A 98 -4.10 -5.06 -10.85
CA GLU A 98 -5.21 -5.96 -10.63
C GLU A 98 -5.25 -6.38 -9.17
N ILE A 99 -6.43 -6.35 -8.56
CA ILE A 99 -6.67 -6.99 -7.28
C ILE A 99 -7.60 -8.18 -7.53
N GLU A 100 -7.14 -9.36 -7.14
CA GLU A 100 -7.96 -10.56 -7.09
C GLU A 100 -8.62 -10.66 -5.71
N ASP A 101 -9.92 -10.87 -5.70
CA ASP A 101 -10.71 -11.19 -4.52
C ASP A 101 -11.22 -12.63 -4.66
N ALA A 102 -10.45 -13.57 -4.10
CA ALA A 102 -10.68 -15.00 -4.26
C ALA A 102 -11.70 -15.54 -3.25
N ASP A 103 -12.70 -16.30 -3.70
CA ASP A 103 -13.86 -16.73 -2.90
C ASP A 103 -13.63 -18.04 -2.10
N TYR A 104 -12.37 -18.47 -1.93
CA TYR A 104 -12.06 -19.66 -1.15
C TYR A 104 -12.40 -19.47 0.35
N SER A 105 -12.93 -20.50 0.99
CA SER A 105 -13.58 -20.42 2.31
C SER A 105 -12.66 -20.56 3.54
N ASN A 106 -11.33 -20.61 3.37
CA ASN A 106 -10.39 -20.95 4.44
C ASN A 106 -9.55 -19.79 4.99
N TRP A 107 -9.89 -18.54 4.69
CA TRP A 107 -9.13 -17.36 5.14
C TRP A 107 -9.54 -16.92 6.55
N ARG A 108 -8.55 -16.60 7.39
CA ARG A 108 -8.83 -16.12 8.75
C ARG A 108 -9.19 -14.63 8.75
N ARG A 109 -8.69 -13.88 7.77
CA ARG A 109 -8.97 -12.45 7.57
C ARG A 109 -9.26 -12.18 6.09
N TYR A 110 -10.15 -11.23 5.80
CA TYR A 110 -10.49 -10.86 4.42
C TYR A 110 -9.27 -10.41 3.59
N GLU A 111 -8.30 -9.71 4.18
CA GLU A 111 -7.08 -9.32 3.44
C GLU A 111 -6.24 -10.51 2.97
N GLU A 112 -6.36 -11.69 3.60
CA GLU A 112 -5.56 -12.87 3.24
C GLU A 112 -6.00 -13.49 1.91
N LYS A 113 -7.24 -13.24 1.48
CA LYS A 113 -7.75 -13.68 0.18
C LYS A 113 -7.47 -12.71 -0.97
N LEU A 114 -6.96 -11.52 -0.65
CA LEU A 114 -6.67 -10.51 -1.66
C LEU A 114 -5.24 -10.71 -2.17
N SER A 115 -5.10 -10.75 -3.48
CA SER A 115 -3.80 -10.71 -4.16
C SER A 115 -3.73 -9.45 -5.03
N ILE A 116 -2.55 -8.83 -5.12
CA ILE A 116 -2.31 -7.67 -5.99
C ILE A 116 -1.28 -8.03 -7.05
N GLN A 117 -1.55 -7.62 -8.28
CA GLN A 117 -0.62 -7.73 -9.38
C GLN A 117 -0.40 -6.36 -10.02
N LEU A 118 0.87 -5.98 -10.18
CA LEU A 118 1.24 -4.83 -11.00
C LEU A 118 1.14 -5.20 -12.48
N LEU A 119 0.18 -4.62 -13.19
CA LEU A 119 -0.01 -4.84 -14.64
C LEU A 119 0.85 -3.88 -15.47
N SER A 120 1.05 -2.66 -14.98
CA SER A 120 1.84 -1.64 -15.66
C SER A 120 2.37 -0.63 -14.66
N ASP A 121 3.63 -0.24 -14.85
CA ASP A 121 4.28 0.86 -14.17
C ASP A 121 5.08 1.63 -15.22
N VAL A 122 4.63 2.83 -15.58
CA VAL A 122 5.21 3.59 -16.70
C VAL A 122 6.62 4.07 -16.39
N LYS A 123 6.94 4.39 -15.12
CA LYS A 123 8.23 4.95 -14.73
C LYS A 123 9.12 3.99 -13.93
N GLY A 124 8.64 2.80 -13.58
CA GLY A 124 9.38 1.79 -12.83
C GLY A 124 9.62 2.16 -11.37
N ASN A 125 8.76 3.00 -10.80
CA ASN A 125 8.90 3.56 -9.46
C ASN A 125 8.14 2.77 -8.38
N CYS A 126 7.38 1.74 -8.77
CA CYS A 126 6.46 1.00 -7.92
C CYS A 126 6.92 -0.46 -7.80
N ASN A 127 7.01 -0.95 -6.56
CA ASN A 127 7.40 -2.33 -6.27
C ASN A 127 6.29 -3.00 -5.46
N LEU A 128 5.30 -3.56 -6.18
CA LEU A 128 4.14 -4.26 -5.63
C LEU A 128 4.33 -5.77 -5.70
#